data_AF-A0A519MDD5-F1
#
_entry.id   AF-A0A519MDD5-F1
#
_cell.length_a   1.000
_cell.length_b   1.000
_cell.length_c   1.000
_cell.angle_alpha   90.00
_cell.angle_beta   90.00
_cell.angle_gamma   90.00
#
_symmetry.space_group_name_H-M   'P 1'
#
loop_
_entity.id
_entity.type
_entity.pdbx_description
1 polymer ?
#
loop_
_entity_poly.entity_id
_entity_poly.type
_entity_poly.pdbx_seq_one_letter_code
_entity_poly.pdbx_strand_id
1 'polypeptide(L)'
;MKEVKITGGAKIGAFNASWPLAKLHVTRDKFEINVGFMGKYIFLPGDITGMTSYIGGYKVGSTGVRVTHTIPHYNDLVVFFPRANAAALMQSIADTGFMDNDQLPGMQAQKEVRQLQEQGGFPLKKTAAIIIVALWILMIASGPATMLLTNDLSQFYLGPLAALIMLITFLVLTLASVPFRNMVLKPGRKLEDIKVFIFFLLIISVLLTVNFSLISHVTAG
;
A
#
# COMPACT_ATOMS: atom_id res chain seq x y z
N MET A 1 2.83 12.03 -27.80
CA MET A 1 2.87 12.68 -26.47
C MET A 1 3.77 11.87 -25.57
N LYS A 2 4.60 12.50 -24.73
CA LYS A 2 5.54 11.80 -23.84
C LYS A 2 4.79 11.30 -22.59
N GLU A 3 5.03 10.04 -22.23
CA GLU A 3 4.58 9.44 -20.96
C GLU A 3 5.79 9.05 -20.12
N VAL A 4 5.68 9.15 -18.80
CA VAL A 4 6.70 8.69 -17.85
C VAL A 4 6.16 7.48 -17.10
N LYS A 5 6.85 6.34 -17.19
CA LYS A 5 6.54 5.13 -16.44
C LYS A 5 7.82 4.61 -15.78
N ILE A 6 7.94 4.78 -14.47
CA ILE A 6 9.14 4.38 -13.73
C ILE A 6 8.81 3.65 -12.44
N THR A 7 9.69 2.74 -12.03
CA THR A 7 9.62 2.04 -10.75
C THR A 7 10.61 2.66 -9.77
N GLY A 8 10.15 2.90 -8.55
CA GLY A 8 10.80 3.70 -7.53
C GLY A 8 10.50 3.22 -6.11
N GLY A 9 10.90 4.04 -5.15
CA GLY A 9 10.33 4.06 -3.80
C GLY A 9 9.36 5.24 -3.65
N ALA A 10 8.67 5.33 -2.52
CA ALA A 10 7.87 6.49 -2.18
C ALA A 10 7.83 6.70 -0.67
N LYS A 11 7.57 7.94 -0.24
CA LYS A 11 7.24 8.27 1.15
C LYS A 11 5.89 8.97 1.17
N ILE A 12 5.00 8.46 2.01
CA ILE A 12 3.65 8.97 2.18
C ILE A 12 3.44 9.23 3.67
N GLY A 13 3.44 10.50 4.07
CA GLY A 13 3.41 10.90 5.47
C GLY A 13 4.56 10.25 6.26
N ALA A 14 4.20 9.52 7.33
CA ALA A 14 5.16 8.80 8.15
C ALA A 14 5.70 7.51 7.49
N PHE A 15 5.05 6.99 6.46
CA PHE A 15 5.35 5.69 5.90
C PHE A 15 6.35 5.77 4.74
N ASN A 16 7.30 4.83 4.68
CA ASN A 16 8.28 4.71 3.61
C ASN A 16 8.11 3.37 2.86
N ALA A 17 8.05 3.44 1.54
CA ALA A 17 8.16 2.31 0.62
C ALA A 17 9.53 2.39 -0.08
N SER A 18 10.37 1.37 0.13
CA SER A 18 11.65 1.26 -0.54
C SER A 18 11.50 0.89 -2.01
N TRP A 19 12.56 1.09 -2.80
CA TRP A 19 12.63 0.54 -4.16
C TRP A 19 12.60 -1.00 -4.10
N PRO A 20 11.84 -1.72 -4.96
CA PRO A 20 11.03 -1.29 -6.10
C PRO A 20 9.50 -1.26 -5.82
N LEU A 21 9.07 -0.81 -4.63
CA LEU A 21 7.67 -0.94 -4.18
C LEU A 21 6.72 0.19 -4.61
N ALA A 22 7.22 1.20 -5.32
CA ALA A 22 6.40 2.26 -5.88
C ALA A 22 6.52 2.33 -7.40
N LYS A 23 5.44 2.72 -8.08
CA LYS A 23 5.41 2.98 -9.51
C LYS A 23 4.85 4.37 -9.74
N LEU A 24 5.54 5.14 -10.57
CA LEU A 24 5.08 6.44 -11.04
C LEU A 24 4.63 6.29 -12.49
N HIS A 25 3.45 6.79 -12.79
CA HIS A 25 2.92 6.93 -14.14
C HIS A 25 2.41 8.36 -14.33
N VAL A 26 3.03 9.09 -15.27
CA VAL A 26 2.64 10.46 -15.59
C VAL A 26 2.32 10.56 -17.07
N THR A 27 1.13 11.08 -17.36
CA THR A 27 0.68 11.52 -18.68
C THR A 27 0.35 13.00 -18.61
N ARG A 28 -0.06 13.61 -19.72
CA ARG A 28 -0.52 15.02 -19.74
C ARG A 28 -1.73 15.25 -18.82
N ASP A 29 -2.60 14.25 -18.67
CA ASP A 29 -3.89 14.40 -17.97
C ASP A 29 -3.90 13.79 -16.57
N LYS A 30 -2.84 13.05 -16.20
CA LYS A 30 -2.83 12.26 -14.97
C LYS A 30 -1.43 12.09 -14.42
N PHE A 31 -1.29 12.32 -13.13
CA PHE A 31 -0.11 11.96 -12.36
C PHE A 31 -0.50 10.90 -11.33
N GLU A 32 0.07 9.71 -11.43
CA GLU A 32 -0.29 8.56 -10.60
C GLU A 32 0.95 7.99 -9.90
N ILE A 33 0.89 7.94 -8.57
CA ILE A 33 1.84 7.20 -7.74
C ILE A 33 1.10 6.00 -7.16
N ASN A 34 1.49 4.80 -7.57
CA ASN A 34 1.05 3.56 -6.97
C ASN A 34 2.13 3.05 -6.01
N VAL A 35 1.86 3.08 -4.71
CA VAL A 35 2.80 2.72 -3.64
C VAL A 35 2.45 1.34 -3.06
N GLY A 36 2.13 0.37 -3.92
CA GLY A 36 1.86 -1.01 -3.52
C GLY A 36 0.94 -1.10 -2.29
N PHE A 37 1.53 -1.40 -1.13
CA PHE A 37 0.85 -1.54 0.16
C PHE A 37 0.14 -0.27 0.69
N MET A 38 0.60 0.93 0.32
CA MET A 38 -0.04 2.18 0.76
C MET A 38 -1.13 2.67 -0.19
N GLY A 39 -1.34 1.95 -1.30
CA GLY A 39 -2.35 2.26 -2.30
C GLY A 39 -1.90 3.27 -3.35
N LYS A 40 -2.88 3.90 -3.97
CA LYS A 40 -2.71 4.66 -5.21
C LYS A 40 -3.19 6.10 -5.03
N TYR A 41 -2.29 7.02 -5.34
CA TYR A 41 -2.43 8.47 -5.29
C TYR A 41 -2.51 8.99 -6.71
N ILE A 42 -3.64 9.61 -7.05
CA ILE A 42 -3.91 10.11 -8.39
C ILE A 42 -4.16 11.60 -8.28
N PHE A 43 -3.52 12.36 -9.17
CA PHE A 43 -3.64 13.80 -9.27
C PHE A 43 -4.06 14.16 -10.70
N LEU A 44 -5.03 15.07 -10.80
CA LEU A 44 -5.36 15.77 -12.03
C LEU A 44 -4.46 17.01 -12.18
N PRO A 45 -4.33 17.56 -13.39
CA PRO A 45 -3.76 18.89 -13.58
C PRO A 45 -4.46 19.90 -12.66
N GLY A 46 -3.69 20.78 -12.01
CA GLY A 46 -4.19 21.73 -11.01
C GLY A 46 -4.27 21.20 -9.57
N ASP A 47 -4.22 19.88 -9.34
CA ASP A 47 -4.17 19.33 -7.98
C ASP A 47 -2.80 19.49 -7.32
N ILE A 48 -1.75 19.51 -8.14
CA ILE A 48 -0.36 19.68 -7.73
C ILE A 48 0.00 21.16 -7.85
N THR A 49 0.31 21.80 -6.72
CA THR A 49 0.70 23.22 -6.67
C THR A 49 2.21 23.43 -6.80
N GLY A 50 2.99 22.36 -6.71
CA GLY A 50 4.43 22.43 -6.93
C GLY A 50 5.13 21.09 -6.77
N MET A 51 6.35 21.03 -7.32
CA MET A 51 7.26 19.91 -7.15
C MET A 51 8.63 20.43 -6.69
N THR A 52 9.20 19.80 -5.67
CA THR A 52 10.50 20.19 -5.12
C THR A 52 11.40 18.98 -4.93
N SER A 53 12.71 19.19 -4.98
CA SER A 53 13.67 18.15 -4.61
C SER A 53 13.57 17.89 -3.10
N TYR A 54 13.54 16.61 -2.73
CA TYR A 54 13.50 16.16 -1.36
C TYR A 54 14.74 15.31 -1.07
N ILE A 55 15.47 15.67 -0.01
CA ILE A 55 16.62 14.90 0.46
C ILE A 55 16.16 14.05 1.64
N GLY A 56 16.49 12.76 1.59
CA GLY A 56 16.04 11.76 2.57
C GLY A 56 15.19 10.70 1.88
N GLY A 57 15.17 9.48 2.40
CA GLY A 57 14.50 8.35 1.75
C GLY A 57 14.99 7.02 2.31
N TYR A 58 15.03 5.98 1.48
CA TYR A 58 15.43 4.62 1.91
C TYR A 58 16.95 4.40 1.95
N LYS A 59 17.77 5.31 1.39
CA LYS A 59 19.23 5.27 1.43
C LYS A 59 19.81 6.65 1.73
N VAL A 60 20.95 6.70 2.42
CA VAL A 60 21.69 7.94 2.67
C VAL A 60 22.03 8.60 1.33
N GLY A 61 21.71 9.89 1.19
CA GLY A 61 21.91 10.66 -0.05
C GLY A 61 20.85 10.45 -1.13
N SER A 62 19.79 9.66 -0.89
CA SER A 62 18.71 9.52 -1.87
C SER A 62 17.94 10.83 -2.04
N THR A 63 17.79 11.26 -3.29
CA THR A 63 16.95 12.41 -3.67
C THR A 63 15.63 11.93 -4.26
N GLY A 64 14.52 12.52 -3.85
CA GLY A 64 13.19 12.28 -4.40
C GLY A 64 12.53 13.57 -4.91
N VAL A 65 11.37 13.42 -5.52
CA VAL A 65 10.50 14.53 -5.93
C VAL A 65 9.33 14.59 -4.95
N ARG A 66 9.28 15.65 -4.15
CA ARG A 66 8.13 15.95 -3.29
C ARG A 66 7.06 16.64 -4.12
N VAL A 67 5.85 16.16 -3.99
CA VAL A 67 4.64 16.70 -4.59
C VAL A 67 3.90 17.51 -3.52
N THR A 68 3.65 18.79 -3.78
CA THR A 68 2.76 19.63 -2.99
C THR A 68 1.38 19.63 -3.66
N HIS A 69 0.32 19.37 -2.91
CA HIS A 69 -1.03 19.21 -3.47
C HIS A 69 -2.11 19.85 -2.61
N THR A 70 -3.31 20.02 -3.19
CA THR A 70 -4.49 20.59 -2.51
C THR A 70 -5.52 19.54 -2.05
N ILE A 71 -5.28 18.26 -2.33
CA ILE A 71 -6.22 17.17 -2.02
C ILE A 71 -6.33 16.93 -0.50
N PRO A 72 -7.48 17.18 0.16
CA PRO A 72 -7.59 17.15 1.62
C PRO A 72 -7.41 15.77 2.25
N HIS A 73 -7.72 14.70 1.52
CA HIS A 73 -7.69 13.33 2.03
C HIS A 73 -6.36 12.60 1.78
N TYR A 74 -5.38 13.31 1.23
CA TYR A 74 -4.02 12.81 1.03
C TYR A 74 -3.10 13.35 2.14
N ASN A 75 -1.99 12.66 2.39
CA ASN A 75 -1.00 13.16 3.35
C ASN A 75 -0.20 14.29 2.73
N ASP A 76 0.07 15.37 3.46
CA ASP A 76 0.82 16.54 2.97
C ASP A 76 2.23 16.22 2.44
N LEU A 77 2.82 15.12 2.92
CA LEU A 77 4.11 14.62 2.47
C LEU A 77 3.93 13.45 1.50
N VAL A 78 3.95 13.75 0.21
CA VAL A 78 4.03 12.76 -0.87
C VAL A 78 5.35 12.93 -1.61
N VAL A 79 6.22 11.92 -1.55
CA VAL A 79 7.53 11.94 -2.20
C VAL A 79 7.72 10.68 -3.02
N PHE A 80 8.16 10.82 -4.27
CA PHE A 80 8.57 9.69 -5.11
C PHE A 80 10.10 9.64 -5.24
N PHE A 81 10.68 8.47 -5.06
CA PHE A 81 12.12 8.23 -5.16
C PHE A 81 12.45 7.47 -6.44
N PRO A 82 12.95 8.13 -7.49
CA PRO A 82 13.42 7.43 -8.69
C PRO A 82 14.70 6.63 -8.38
N ARG A 83 15.02 5.68 -9.26
CA ARG A 83 16.34 5.03 -9.27
C ARG A 83 17.45 5.97 -9.75
N ALA A 84 17.12 6.88 -10.66
CA ALA A 84 18.00 7.96 -11.12
C ALA A 84 17.98 9.14 -10.12
N ASN A 85 18.32 10.36 -10.57
CA ASN A 85 18.26 11.55 -9.74
C ASN A 85 16.88 12.26 -9.83
N ALA A 86 16.56 13.08 -8.82
CA ALA A 86 15.29 13.83 -8.78
C ALA A 86 15.19 14.88 -9.90
N ALA A 87 16.30 15.51 -10.28
CA ALA A 87 16.33 16.54 -11.33
C ALA A 87 15.90 16.00 -12.70
N ALA A 88 16.42 14.85 -13.12
CA ALA A 88 16.04 14.21 -14.38
C ALA A 88 14.56 13.77 -14.36
N LEU A 89 14.05 13.34 -13.20
CA LEU A 89 12.64 13.01 -13.06
C LEU A 89 11.76 14.25 -13.21
N MET A 90 12.08 15.36 -12.54
CA MET A 90 11.32 16.61 -12.69
C MET A 90 11.31 17.09 -14.14
N GLN A 91 12.45 17.02 -14.83
CA GLN A 91 12.50 17.35 -16.25
C GLN A 91 11.63 16.41 -17.09
N SER A 92 11.67 15.11 -16.82
CA SER A 92 10.85 14.12 -17.55
C SER A 92 9.35 14.34 -17.31
N ILE A 93 8.96 14.82 -16.12
CA ILE A 93 7.58 15.19 -15.80
C ILE A 93 7.18 16.48 -16.51
N ALA A 94 8.04 17.50 -16.54
CA ALA A 94 7.78 18.73 -17.29
C ALA A 94 7.58 18.45 -18.78
N ASP A 95 8.40 17.56 -19.35
CA ASP A 95 8.31 17.09 -20.73
C ASP A 95 6.98 16.39 -21.09
N THR A 96 6.18 15.90 -20.10
CA THR A 96 4.84 15.34 -20.39
C THR A 96 3.80 16.44 -20.62
N GLY A 97 4.09 17.68 -20.22
CA GLY A 97 3.15 18.79 -20.22
C GLY A 97 2.07 18.68 -19.14
N PHE A 98 2.21 17.82 -18.14
CA PHE A 98 1.23 17.67 -17.05
C PHE A 98 1.04 18.94 -16.24
N MET A 99 2.14 19.63 -15.91
CA MET A 99 2.13 20.83 -15.05
C MET A 99 1.52 22.05 -15.74
N ASP A 100 1.67 22.12 -17.07
CA ASP A 100 1.19 23.23 -17.89
C ASP A 100 -0.15 22.90 -18.59
N ASN A 101 -0.84 21.85 -18.13
CA ASN A 101 -2.09 21.42 -18.74
C ASN A 101 -3.29 22.14 -18.14
N ASP A 102 -3.69 23.24 -18.78
CA ASP A 102 -4.94 23.95 -18.45
C ASP A 102 -6.20 23.20 -18.92
N GLN A 103 -6.04 22.20 -19.79
CA GLN A 103 -7.14 21.39 -20.29
C GLN A 103 -7.33 20.17 -19.41
N LEU A 104 -8.29 20.28 -18.49
CA LEU A 104 -8.68 19.14 -17.67
C LEU A 104 -9.26 18.02 -18.56
N PRO A 105 -9.00 16.74 -18.22
CA PRO A 105 -9.63 15.61 -18.91
C PRO A 105 -11.16 15.69 -18.84
N GLY A 106 -11.89 14.94 -19.68
CA GLY A 106 -13.36 15.02 -19.74
C GLY A 106 -14.05 14.84 -18.37
N MET A 107 -15.22 15.47 -18.18
CA MET A 107 -15.94 15.50 -16.89
C MET A 107 -16.11 14.13 -16.22
N GLN A 108 -16.38 13.09 -17.00
CA GLN A 108 -16.51 11.71 -16.49
C GLN A 108 -15.22 11.21 -15.85
N ALA A 109 -14.08 11.39 -16.52
CA ALA A 109 -12.77 10.98 -16.03
C ALA A 109 -12.36 11.78 -14.79
N GLN A 110 -12.69 13.07 -14.75
CA GLN A 110 -12.48 13.88 -13.55
C GLN A 110 -13.30 13.34 -12.38
N LYS A 111 -14.59 13.06 -12.60
CA LYS A 111 -15.48 12.56 -11.54
C LYS A 111 -14.98 11.25 -10.94
N GLU A 112 -14.51 10.32 -11.78
CA GLU A 112 -13.90 9.07 -11.32
C GLU A 112 -12.66 9.30 -10.47
N VAL A 113 -11.75 10.19 -10.89
CA VAL A 113 -10.54 10.51 -10.13
C VAL A 113 -10.86 11.21 -8.81
N ARG A 114 -11.79 12.17 -8.83
CA ARG A 114 -12.24 12.90 -7.64
C ARG A 114 -12.86 11.97 -6.60
N GLN A 115 -13.69 11.01 -7.02
CA GLN A 115 -14.23 9.97 -6.13
C GLN A 115 -13.11 9.13 -5.47
N LEU A 116 -12.05 8.79 -6.21
CA LEU A 116 -10.91 8.06 -5.66
C LEU A 116 -10.09 8.93 -4.68
N GLN A 117 -10.01 10.24 -4.92
CA GLN A 117 -9.32 11.18 -4.05
C GLN A 117 -10.06 11.39 -2.72
N GLU A 118 -11.40 11.51 -2.74
CA GLU A 118 -12.24 11.60 -1.53
C GLU A 118 -12.06 10.39 -0.60
N GLN A 119 -11.83 9.22 -1.19
CA GLN A 119 -11.61 8.00 -0.43
C GLN A 119 -10.20 7.90 0.17
N GLY A 120 -9.27 8.79 -0.19
CA GLY A 120 -7.86 8.73 0.19
C GLY A 120 -7.09 7.62 -0.52
N GLY A 121 -5.76 7.56 -0.31
CA GLY A 121 -4.86 6.65 -1.04
C GLY A 121 -5.02 5.17 -0.70
N PHE A 122 -5.34 4.84 0.57
CA PHE A 122 -5.38 3.45 1.04
C PHE A 122 -6.60 2.68 0.49
N PRO A 123 -6.43 1.48 -0.07
CA PRO A 123 -7.47 0.80 -0.86
C PRO A 123 -8.47 -0.02 -0.04
N LEU A 124 -8.14 -0.42 1.19
CA LEU A 124 -9.03 -1.23 2.05
C LEU A 124 -10.03 -0.33 2.80
N LYS A 125 -11.25 -0.83 3.02
CA LYS A 125 -12.20 -0.19 3.94
C LYS A 125 -11.63 -0.21 5.36
N LYS A 126 -11.83 0.88 6.10
CA LYS A 126 -11.41 0.98 7.51
C LYS A 126 -12.05 -0.14 8.35
N THR A 127 -13.33 -0.44 8.12
CA THR A 127 -14.06 -1.51 8.82
C THR A 127 -13.42 -2.87 8.61
N ALA A 128 -13.11 -3.24 7.36
CA ALA A 128 -12.44 -4.50 7.06
C ALA A 128 -11.06 -4.60 7.73
N ALA A 129 -10.27 -3.51 7.68
CA ALA A 129 -8.96 -3.44 8.32
C ALA A 129 -9.04 -3.55 9.86
N ILE A 130 -10.02 -2.90 10.49
CA ILE A 130 -10.22 -2.97 11.94
C ILE A 130 -10.62 -4.39 12.36
N ILE A 131 -11.57 -5.01 11.66
CA ILE A 131 -12.06 -6.35 11.98
C ILE A 131 -10.93 -7.38 11.88
N ILE A 132 -10.16 -7.37 10.78
CA ILE A 132 -9.07 -8.35 10.59
C ILE A 132 -7.98 -8.19 11.66
N VAL A 133 -7.61 -6.96 12.01
CA VAL A 133 -6.61 -6.69 13.05
C VAL A 133 -7.12 -7.09 14.43
N ALA A 134 -8.38 -6.78 14.75
CA ALA A 134 -8.98 -7.16 16.03
C ALA A 134 -9.01 -8.69 16.20
N LEU A 135 -9.48 -9.42 15.18
CA LEU A 135 -9.49 -10.88 15.21
C LEU A 135 -8.07 -11.46 15.32
N TRP A 136 -7.10 -10.86 14.62
CA TRP A 136 -5.71 -11.31 14.65
C TRP A 136 -5.09 -11.15 16.05
N ILE A 137 -5.32 -10.00 16.71
CA ILE A 137 -4.87 -9.76 18.08
C ILE A 137 -5.51 -10.75 19.05
N LEU A 138 -6.82 -10.98 18.94
CA LEU A 138 -7.54 -11.93 19.81
C LEU A 138 -6.99 -13.35 19.67
N MET A 139 -6.72 -13.80 18.44
CA MET A 139 -6.15 -15.13 18.20
C MET A 139 -4.69 -15.25 18.70
N ILE A 140 -3.87 -14.21 18.56
CA ILE A 140 -2.52 -14.22 19.12
C ILE A 140 -2.57 -14.27 20.65
N ALA A 141 -3.44 -13.48 21.27
CA ALA A 141 -3.56 -13.39 22.72
C ALA A 141 -4.11 -14.68 23.36
N SER A 142 -4.88 -15.49 22.61
CA SER A 142 -5.45 -16.72 23.15
C SER A 142 -4.37 -17.75 23.51
N GLY A 143 -3.25 -17.82 22.78
CA GLY A 143 -2.17 -18.78 23.05
C GLY A 143 -1.50 -18.58 24.42
N PRO A 144 -0.97 -17.37 24.72
CA PRO A 144 -0.45 -17.06 26.05
C PRO A 144 -1.50 -17.22 27.16
N ALA A 145 -2.76 -16.83 26.90
CA ALA A 145 -3.82 -16.97 27.89
C ALA A 145 -4.11 -18.45 28.24
N THR A 146 -4.21 -19.32 27.24
CA THR A 146 -4.44 -20.77 27.47
C THR A 146 -3.22 -21.44 28.08
N MET A 147 -2.00 -21.05 27.68
CA MET A 147 -0.77 -21.51 28.32
C MET A 147 -0.77 -21.20 29.83
N LEU A 148 -1.13 -19.97 30.23
CA LEU A 148 -1.19 -19.59 31.65
C LEU A 148 -2.26 -20.38 32.44
N LEU A 149 -3.36 -20.76 31.80
CA LEU A 149 -4.44 -21.54 32.43
C LEU A 149 -4.12 -23.02 32.54
N THR A 150 -3.37 -23.58 31.60
CA THR A 150 -3.09 -25.02 31.49
C THR A 150 -1.69 -25.41 31.96
N ASN A 151 -0.79 -24.45 32.14
CA ASN A 151 0.65 -24.64 32.34
C ASN A 151 1.33 -25.48 31.24
N ASP A 152 0.75 -25.51 30.04
CA ASP A 152 1.26 -26.24 28.88
C ASP A 152 1.83 -25.26 27.86
N LEU A 153 3.15 -25.30 27.67
CA LEU A 153 3.87 -24.45 26.73
C LEU A 153 3.43 -24.69 25.27
N SER A 154 2.96 -25.90 24.93
CA SER A 154 2.51 -26.19 23.56
C SER A 154 1.31 -25.32 23.14
N GLN A 155 0.48 -24.92 24.11
CA GLN A 155 -0.70 -24.07 23.89
C GLN A 155 -0.34 -22.65 23.44
N PHE A 156 0.86 -22.18 23.78
CA PHE A 156 1.36 -20.88 23.35
C PHE A 156 1.36 -20.75 21.82
N TYR A 157 1.74 -21.82 21.12
CA TYR A 157 1.94 -21.79 19.66
C TYR A 157 0.63 -21.90 18.87
N LEU A 158 -0.45 -22.41 19.46
CA LEU A 158 -1.75 -22.56 18.79
C LEU A 158 -2.36 -21.20 18.41
N GLY A 159 -2.25 -20.19 19.28
CA GLY A 159 -2.77 -18.84 19.02
C GLY A 159 -2.16 -18.20 17.77
N PRO A 160 -0.82 -18.02 17.72
CA PRO A 160 -0.13 -17.53 16.53
C PRO A 160 -0.39 -18.34 15.26
N LEU A 161 -0.43 -19.67 15.33
CA LEU A 161 -0.76 -20.52 14.18
C LEU A 161 -2.17 -20.26 13.66
N ALA A 162 -3.17 -20.23 14.54
CA ALA A 162 -4.54 -19.94 14.17
C ALA A 162 -4.70 -18.54 13.56
N ALA A 163 -3.98 -17.55 14.12
CA ALA A 163 -3.95 -16.18 13.60
C ALA A 163 -3.35 -16.10 12.19
N LEU A 164 -2.27 -16.86 11.93
CA LEU A 164 -1.63 -16.92 10.60
C LEU A 164 -2.51 -17.64 9.58
N ILE A 165 -3.15 -18.76 9.93
CA ILE A 165 -4.09 -19.48 9.06
C ILE A 165 -5.27 -18.57 8.69
N MET A 166 -5.80 -17.83 9.67
CA MET A 166 -6.88 -16.87 9.44
C MET A 166 -6.45 -15.75 8.49
N LEU A 167 -5.25 -15.19 8.67
CA LEU A 167 -4.68 -14.20 7.77
C LEU A 167 -4.50 -14.75 6.34
N ILE A 168 -3.95 -15.95 6.19
CA ILE A 168 -3.79 -16.60 4.88
C ILE A 168 -5.16 -16.78 4.21
N THR A 169 -6.15 -17.26 4.96
CA THR A 169 -7.52 -17.45 4.46
C THR A 169 -8.13 -16.12 3.99
N PHE A 170 -7.98 -15.06 4.79
CA PHE A 170 -8.43 -13.71 4.43
C PHE A 170 -7.78 -13.21 3.12
N LEU A 171 -6.46 -13.40 2.97
CA LEU A 171 -5.70 -12.99 1.78
C LEU A 171 -6.12 -13.79 0.54
N VAL A 172 -6.29 -15.11 0.67
CA VAL A 172 -6.74 -16.00 -0.42
C VAL A 172 -8.17 -15.67 -0.83
N LEU A 173 -9.09 -15.46 0.12
CA LEU A 173 -10.47 -15.06 -0.19
C LEU A 173 -10.52 -13.72 -0.92
N THR A 174 -9.67 -12.76 -0.53
CA THR A 174 -9.56 -11.46 -1.22
C THR A 174 -9.09 -11.62 -2.67
N LEU A 175 -8.19 -12.58 -2.94
CA LEU A 175 -7.72 -12.90 -4.29
C LEU A 175 -8.77 -13.67 -5.11
N ALA A 176 -9.39 -14.69 -4.54
CA ALA A 176 -10.21 -15.64 -5.26
C ALA A 176 -11.69 -15.23 -5.40
N SER A 177 -12.24 -14.51 -4.41
CA SER A 177 -13.68 -14.23 -4.34
C SER A 177 -13.98 -12.75 -4.59
N VAL A 178 -14.69 -12.47 -5.69
CA VAL A 178 -15.17 -11.11 -6.01
C VAL A 178 -16.11 -10.56 -4.91
N PRO A 179 -17.09 -11.34 -4.38
CA PRO A 179 -17.93 -10.87 -3.28
C PRO A 179 -17.11 -10.48 -2.04
N PHE A 180 -16.15 -11.31 -1.63
CA PHE A 180 -15.31 -11.02 -0.48
C PHE A 180 -14.42 -9.81 -0.72
N ARG A 181 -13.84 -9.70 -1.91
CA ARG A 181 -13.06 -8.54 -2.33
C ARG A 181 -13.88 -7.24 -2.27
N ASN A 182 -15.14 -7.26 -2.67
CA ASN A 182 -16.05 -6.10 -2.58
C ASN A 182 -16.41 -5.72 -1.14
N MET A 183 -16.35 -6.67 -0.20
CA MET A 183 -16.49 -6.39 1.22
C MET A 183 -15.24 -5.68 1.75
N VAL A 184 -14.05 -6.07 1.29
CA VAL A 184 -12.74 -5.60 1.78
C VAL A 184 -12.28 -4.29 1.14
N LEU A 185 -12.39 -4.14 -0.18
CA LEU A 185 -11.93 -2.97 -0.95
C LEU A 185 -12.92 -1.82 -0.92
N LYS A 186 -12.44 -0.58 -0.93
CA LYS A 186 -13.29 0.60 -1.13
C LYS A 186 -13.90 0.62 -2.54
N PRO A 187 -15.08 1.26 -2.74
CA PRO A 187 -15.73 1.34 -4.05
C PRO A 187 -14.81 1.96 -5.12
N GLY A 188 -14.72 1.33 -6.29
CA GLY A 188 -13.86 1.80 -7.39
C GLY A 188 -12.39 1.36 -7.29
N ARG A 189 -11.97 0.72 -6.20
CA ARG A 189 -10.65 0.09 -6.09
C ARG A 189 -10.65 -1.30 -6.70
N LYS A 190 -9.54 -1.68 -7.34
CA LYS A 190 -9.40 -2.97 -8.02
C LYS A 190 -8.38 -3.87 -7.32
N LEU A 191 -8.38 -5.15 -7.66
CA LEU A 191 -7.42 -6.10 -7.10
C LEU A 191 -5.98 -5.69 -7.42
N GLU A 192 -5.75 -5.14 -8.61
CA GLU A 192 -4.44 -4.69 -9.07
C GLU A 192 -3.82 -3.63 -8.16
N ASP A 193 -4.65 -2.89 -7.41
CA ASP A 193 -4.18 -1.88 -6.45
C ASP A 193 -3.55 -2.52 -5.20
N ILE A 194 -3.88 -3.77 -4.86
CA ILE A 194 -3.36 -4.48 -3.67
C ILE A 194 -2.68 -5.82 -3.97
N LYS A 195 -2.71 -6.29 -5.22
CA LYS A 195 -2.26 -7.64 -5.60
C LYS A 195 -0.85 -7.95 -5.10
N VAL A 196 0.09 -7.03 -5.34
CA VAL A 196 1.49 -7.18 -4.92
C VAL A 196 1.60 -7.27 -3.39
N PHE A 197 0.83 -6.44 -2.67
CA PHE A 197 0.80 -6.45 -1.22
C PHE A 197 0.22 -7.75 -0.65
N ILE A 198 -0.87 -8.27 -1.24
CA ILE A 198 -1.44 -9.55 -0.82
C ILE A 198 -0.41 -10.66 -0.99
N PHE A 199 0.24 -10.76 -2.16
CA PHE A 199 1.25 -11.82 -2.38
C PHE A 199 2.43 -11.71 -1.42
N PHE A 200 2.90 -10.49 -1.16
CA PHE A 200 3.96 -10.25 -0.18
C PHE A 200 3.57 -10.75 1.22
N LEU A 201 2.38 -10.38 1.71
CA LEU A 201 1.90 -10.86 3.01
C LEU A 201 1.65 -12.37 3.04
N LEU A 202 1.15 -12.94 1.94
CA LEU A 202 0.87 -14.37 1.85
C LEU A 202 2.16 -15.17 1.95
N ILE A 203 3.23 -14.76 1.23
CA ILE A 203 4.54 -15.41 1.32
C ILE A 203 5.08 -15.38 2.74
N ILE A 204 5.08 -14.20 3.38
CA ILE A 204 5.57 -14.05 4.77
C ILE A 204 4.72 -14.90 5.73
N SER A 205 3.39 -14.87 5.59
CA SER A 205 2.49 -15.60 6.48
C SER A 205 2.68 -17.11 6.34
N VAL A 206 2.86 -17.63 5.12
CA VAL A 206 3.15 -19.06 4.89
C VAL A 206 4.50 -19.44 5.50
N LEU A 207 5.56 -18.64 5.28
CA LEU A 207 6.86 -18.90 5.89
C LEU A 207 6.80 -18.91 7.42
N LEU A 208 6.10 -17.94 8.02
CA LEU A 208 5.91 -17.91 9.47
C LEU A 208 5.11 -19.12 9.97
N THR A 209 4.06 -19.52 9.25
CA THR A 209 3.23 -20.68 9.61
C THR A 209 4.07 -21.95 9.65
N VAL A 210 4.92 -22.17 8.64
CA VAL A 210 5.84 -23.33 8.60
C VAL A 210 6.81 -23.28 9.78
N ASN A 211 7.42 -22.12 10.08
CA ASN A 211 8.34 -21.98 11.21
C ASN A 211 7.65 -22.27 12.56
N PHE A 212 6.49 -21.66 12.81
CA PHE A 212 5.74 -21.90 14.05
C PHE A 212 5.27 -23.35 14.18
N SER A 213 4.89 -24.00 13.07
CA SER A 213 4.51 -25.42 13.08
C SER A 213 5.71 -26.31 13.43
N LEU A 214 6.88 -26.08 12.83
CA LEU A 214 8.10 -26.83 13.16
C LEU A 214 8.50 -26.67 14.63
N ILE A 215 8.47 -25.43 15.15
CA ILE A 215 8.80 -25.16 16.56
C ILE A 215 7.81 -25.89 17.49
N SER A 216 6.50 -25.81 17.19
CA SER A 216 5.48 -26.47 18.01
C SER A 216 5.67 -27.98 18.10
N HIS A 217 6.06 -28.64 17.01
CA HIS A 217 6.34 -30.07 16.99
C HIS A 217 7.59 -30.46 17.80
N VAL A 218 8.64 -29.64 17.75
CA VAL A 218 9.86 -29.87 18.55
C VAL A 218 9.60 -29.68 20.05
N THR A 219 8.76 -28.71 20.43
CA THR A 219 8.47 -28.44 21.85
C THR A 219 7.43 -29.38 22.47
N ALA A 220 6.70 -30.14 21.65
CA ALA A 220 5.67 -31.08 22.11
C ALA A 220 6.16 -32.54 22.16
N GLY A 221 7.36 -32.84 21.67
CA GLY A 221 8.01 -34.15 21.75
C GLY A 221 9.07 -34.18 22.85
#